data_AF-A0A9D9LZQ7-F1
#
_entry.id   AF-A0A9D9LZQ7-F1
#
_cell.length_a   1.000
_cell.length_b   1.000
_cell.length_c   1.000
_cell.angle_alpha   90.00
_cell.angle_beta   90.00
_cell.angle_gamma   90.00
#
_symmetry.space_group_name_H-M   'P 1'
#
loop_
_entity.id
_entity.type
_entity.pdbx_description
1 polymer ?
#
loop_
_entity_poly.entity_id
_entity_poly.type
_entity_poly.pdbx_seq_one_letter_code
_entity_poly.pdbx_strand_id
1 'polypeptide(L)'
;MTKEEILQKSRKDNSGKDIEDLDVQKTAASVAYFASLGLCVLVSVLNWIFTRRVSVQCWIVFFGMLSIAFFVKYIKLKKLHELLVALGYFVIFILLCVTFVFELTGRLGGMAAF
;
A
#
# COMPACT_ATOMS: atom_id res chain seq x y z
N MET A 1 11.88 -14.11 -42.58
CA MET A 1 11.66 -14.36 -41.14
C MET A 1 10.35 -15.11 -40.98
N THR A 2 10.42 -16.26 -40.35
CA THR A 2 9.25 -17.08 -40.04
C THR A 2 8.71 -16.67 -38.65
N LYS A 3 7.40 -16.82 -38.39
CA LYS A 3 6.77 -16.48 -37.10
C LYS A 3 7.53 -17.05 -35.88
N GLU A 4 8.02 -18.27 -36.02
CA GLU A 4 8.85 -18.99 -35.04
C GLU A 4 10.16 -18.25 -34.71
N GLU A 5 10.86 -17.72 -35.72
CA GLU A 5 12.13 -17.00 -35.51
C GLU A 5 11.91 -15.67 -34.77
N ILE A 6 10.80 -14.98 -35.05
CA ILE A 6 10.42 -13.72 -34.38
C ILE A 6 10.08 -14.00 -32.91
N LEU A 7 9.34 -15.07 -32.63
CA LEU A 7 9.00 -15.48 -31.26
C LEU A 7 10.23 -15.93 -30.47
N GLN A 8 11.14 -16.70 -31.08
CA GLN A 8 12.39 -17.09 -30.43
C GLN A 8 13.31 -15.90 -30.16
N LYS A 9 13.42 -14.97 -31.12
CA LYS A 9 14.17 -13.72 -30.94
C LYS A 9 13.57 -12.87 -29.82
N SER A 10 12.25 -12.70 -29.80
CA SER A 10 11.53 -11.98 -28.73
C SER A 10 11.73 -12.62 -27.35
N ARG A 11 11.61 -13.96 -27.24
CA ARG A 11 11.85 -14.69 -25.99
C ARG A 11 13.30 -14.58 -25.49
N LYS A 12 14.26 -14.58 -26.43
CA LYS A 12 15.70 -14.45 -26.13
C LYS A 12 16.08 -13.03 -25.72
N ASP A 13 15.51 -12.01 -26.37
CA ASP A 13 15.77 -10.60 -26.07
C ASP A 13 15.04 -10.17 -24.78
N ASN A 14 13.89 -10.77 -24.46
CA ASN A 14 13.08 -10.42 -23.29
C ASN A 14 13.37 -11.29 -22.04
N SER A 15 14.42 -12.12 -22.07
CA SER A 15 14.92 -12.92 -20.92
C SER A 15 13.82 -13.69 -20.15
N GLY A 16 12.79 -14.18 -20.85
CA GLY A 16 11.68 -14.92 -20.24
C GLY A 16 10.70 -14.09 -19.40
N LYS A 17 10.80 -12.76 -19.37
CA LYS A 17 9.83 -11.89 -18.70
C LYS A 17 8.68 -11.59 -19.64
N ASP A 18 7.67 -12.45 -19.67
CA ASP A 18 6.51 -12.21 -20.52
C ASP A 18 5.90 -10.84 -20.20
N ILE A 19 5.74 -9.99 -21.21
CA ILE A 19 5.15 -8.66 -21.03
C ILE A 19 3.73 -8.81 -20.49
N GLU A 20 3.05 -9.89 -20.86
CA GLU A 20 1.75 -10.29 -20.34
C GLU A 20 1.78 -10.53 -18.82
N ASP A 21 2.78 -11.27 -18.32
CA ASP A 21 2.90 -11.58 -16.89
C ASP A 21 3.15 -10.30 -16.05
N LEU A 22 3.94 -9.37 -16.57
CA LEU A 22 4.15 -8.06 -15.92
C LEU A 22 2.88 -7.21 -15.86
N ASP A 23 2.04 -7.26 -16.88
CA ASP A 23 0.79 -6.50 -16.92
C ASP A 23 -0.27 -7.11 -15.99
N VAL A 24 -0.39 -8.44 -16.00
CA VAL A 24 -1.23 -9.18 -15.05
C VAL A 24 -0.79 -8.91 -13.62
N GLN A 25 0.53 -8.92 -13.33
CA GLN A 25 1.04 -8.62 -11.99
C GLN A 25 0.72 -7.19 -11.54
N LYS A 26 0.81 -6.19 -12.44
CA LYS A 26 0.41 -4.81 -12.12
C LYS A 26 -1.09 -4.70 -11.81
N THR A 27 -1.92 -5.36 -12.62
CA THR A 27 -3.36 -5.39 -12.42
C THR A 27 -3.72 -6.09 -11.11
N ALA A 28 -3.10 -7.24 -10.83
CA ALA A 28 -3.27 -7.96 -9.57
C ALA A 28 -2.85 -7.10 -8.37
N ALA A 29 -1.73 -6.36 -8.46
CA ALA A 29 -1.32 -5.43 -7.41
C ALA A 29 -2.34 -4.31 -7.20
N SER A 30 -2.91 -3.75 -8.28
CA SER A 30 -3.98 -2.75 -8.21
C SER A 30 -5.22 -3.30 -7.48
N VAL A 31 -5.69 -4.48 -7.88
CA VAL A 31 -6.82 -5.16 -7.24
C VAL A 31 -6.53 -5.46 -5.77
N ALA A 32 -5.32 -5.94 -5.45
CA ALA A 32 -4.89 -6.20 -4.09
C ALA A 32 -4.88 -4.93 -3.22
N TYR A 33 -4.51 -3.77 -3.77
CA TYR A 33 -4.59 -2.50 -3.05
C TYR A 33 -6.03 -2.15 -2.68
N PHE A 34 -6.97 -2.23 -3.63
CA PHE A 34 -8.38 -1.96 -3.36
C PHE A 34 -9.00 -2.99 -2.40
N ALA A 35 -8.64 -4.27 -2.55
CA ALA A 35 -9.05 -5.31 -1.62
C ALA A 35 -8.54 -5.03 -0.20
N SER A 36 -7.29 -4.60 -0.06
CA SER A 36 -6.68 -4.24 1.23
C SER A 36 -7.39 -3.06 1.89
N LEU A 37 -7.77 -2.03 1.10
CA LEU A 37 -8.58 -0.92 1.59
C LEU A 37 -9.95 -1.41 2.10
N GLY A 38 -10.62 -2.27 1.32
CA GLY A 38 -11.89 -2.87 1.73
C GLY A 38 -11.79 -3.66 3.03
N LEU A 39 -10.72 -4.45 3.19
CA LEU A 39 -10.43 -5.18 4.43
C LEU A 39 -10.14 -4.24 5.61
N CYS A 40 -9.38 -3.16 5.41
CA CYS A 40 -9.12 -2.17 6.46
C CYS A 40 -10.39 -1.47 6.93
N VAL A 41 -11.29 -1.12 6.00
CA VAL A 41 -12.59 -0.54 6.31
C VAL A 41 -13.46 -1.55 7.08
N LEU A 42 -13.53 -2.80 6.61
CA LEU A 42 -14.27 -3.86 7.29
C LEU A 42 -13.79 -4.05 8.74
N VAL A 43 -12.49 -4.18 8.95
CA VAL A 43 -11.90 -4.32 10.29
C VAL A 43 -12.16 -3.09 11.15
N SER A 44 -12.14 -1.89 10.56
CA SER A 44 -12.47 -0.66 11.29
C SER A 44 -13.93 -0.62 11.74
N VAL A 45 -14.86 -1.03 10.87
CA VAL A 45 -16.30 -1.12 11.21
C VAL A 45 -16.54 -2.14 12.30
N LEU A 46 -15.92 -3.33 12.19
CA LEU A 46 -16.03 -4.36 13.23
C LEU A 46 -15.49 -3.85 14.57
N ASN A 47 -14.28 -3.25 14.58
CA ASN A 47 -13.73 -2.67 15.81
C ASN A 47 -14.64 -1.59 16.38
N TRP A 48 -15.23 -0.74 15.55
CA TRP A 48 -16.18 0.27 15.99
C TRP A 48 -17.41 -0.34 16.67
N ILE A 49 -17.98 -1.41 16.10
CA ILE A 49 -19.15 -2.09 16.67
C ILE A 49 -18.84 -2.70 18.03
N PHE A 50 -17.70 -3.40 18.16
CA PHE A 50 -17.37 -4.16 19.38
C PHE A 50 -16.66 -3.34 20.47
N THR A 51 -15.86 -2.34 20.09
CA THR A 51 -14.99 -1.60 21.03
C THR A 51 -15.25 -0.10 21.04
N ARG A 52 -16.11 0.42 20.15
CA ARG A 52 -16.30 1.87 19.90
C ARG A 52 -15.00 2.61 19.58
N ARG A 53 -14.01 1.90 19.04
CA ARG A 53 -12.71 2.44 18.63
C ARG A 53 -12.38 2.00 17.21
N VAL A 54 -11.63 2.84 16.50
CA VAL A 54 -11.11 2.52 15.17
C VAL A 54 -9.77 1.77 15.33
N SER A 55 -9.53 0.75 14.51
CA SER A 55 -8.29 -0.03 14.56
C SER A 55 -7.09 0.74 14.00
N VAL A 56 -6.38 1.47 14.86
CA VAL A 56 -5.17 2.23 14.50
C VAL A 56 -4.13 1.33 13.83
N GLN A 57 -3.98 0.10 14.33
CA GLN A 57 -3.02 -0.89 13.85
C GLN A 57 -3.20 -1.24 12.36
N CYS A 58 -4.44 -1.48 11.92
CA CYS A 58 -4.70 -1.79 10.51
C CYS A 58 -4.34 -0.62 9.60
N TRP A 59 -4.66 0.60 10.02
CA TRP A 59 -4.35 1.80 9.24
C TRP A 59 -2.84 2.11 9.20
N ILE A 60 -2.08 1.82 10.27
CA ILE A 60 -0.61 1.94 10.26
C ILE A 60 -0.02 1.12 9.12
N VAL A 61 -0.36 -0.16 9.04
CA VAL A 61 0.20 -1.06 8.01
C VAL A 61 -0.19 -0.59 6.62
N PHE A 62 -1.45 -0.18 6.42
CA PHE A 62 -1.95 0.28 5.13
C PHE A 62 -1.27 1.55 4.64
N PHE A 63 -1.19 2.59 5.47
CA PHE A 63 -0.54 3.86 5.10
C PHE A 63 0.98 3.72 4.96
N GLY A 64 1.61 2.85 5.77
CA GLY A 64 3.03 2.52 5.61
C GLY A 64 3.31 1.89 4.24
N MET A 65 2.49 0.91 3.84
CA MET A 65 2.58 0.29 2.50
C MET A 65 2.40 1.33 1.38
N LEU A 66 1.38 2.21 1.48
CA LEU A 66 1.14 3.25 0.49
C LEU A 66 2.32 4.22 0.36
N SER A 67 2.91 4.64 1.48
CA SER A 67 4.07 5.52 1.49
C SER A 67 5.24 4.90 0.72
N ILE A 68 5.59 3.63 1.01
CA ILE A 68 6.67 2.92 0.33
C ILE A 68 6.37 2.75 -1.17
N ALA A 69 5.13 2.39 -1.53
CA ALA A 69 4.74 2.19 -2.93
C ALA A 69 4.95 3.47 -3.76
N PHE A 70 4.53 4.63 -3.25
CA PHE A 70 4.74 5.92 -3.90
C PHE A 70 6.20 6.39 -3.85
N PHE A 71 6.95 6.03 -2.82
CA PHE A 71 8.38 6.30 -2.75
C PHE A 71 9.15 5.55 -3.84
N VAL A 72 8.84 4.27 -4.06
CA VAL A 72 9.42 3.48 -5.16
C VAL A 72 9.02 4.07 -6.52
N LYS A 73 7.77 4.51 -6.69
CA LYS A 73 7.35 5.22 -7.90
C LYS A 73 8.15 6.51 -8.11
N TYR A 74 8.39 7.29 -7.06
CA TYR A 74 9.24 8.48 -7.16
C TYR A 74 10.65 8.13 -7.61
N ILE A 75 11.30 7.12 -7.03
CA ILE A 75 12.67 6.71 -7.44
C ILE A 75 12.71 6.35 -8.93
N LYS A 76 11.69 5.64 -9.43
CA LYS A 76 11.64 5.16 -10.82
C LYS A 76 11.20 6.23 -11.82
N LEU A 77 10.21 7.05 -11.50
CA LEU A 77 9.63 8.03 -12.41
C LEU A 77 10.22 9.44 -12.24
N LYS A 78 10.88 9.73 -11.10
CA LYS A 78 11.44 11.04 -10.71
C LYS A 78 10.46 12.21 -10.77
N LYS A 79 9.16 11.93 -10.59
CA LYS A 79 8.10 12.95 -10.60
C LYS A 79 7.84 13.47 -9.19
N LEU A 80 7.91 14.80 -9.00
CA LEU A 80 7.73 15.42 -7.68
C LEU A 80 6.37 15.13 -7.04
N HIS A 81 5.28 15.00 -7.81
CA HIS A 81 3.97 14.69 -7.23
C HIS A 81 3.94 13.32 -6.54
N GLU A 82 4.67 12.32 -7.05
CA GLU A 82 4.78 11.00 -6.41
C GLU A 82 5.48 11.13 -5.05
N LEU A 83 6.49 11.98 -4.95
CA LEU A 83 7.19 12.27 -3.69
C LEU A 83 6.27 12.97 -2.69
N LEU A 84 5.52 13.99 -3.12
CA LEU A 84 4.57 14.70 -2.25
C LEU A 84 3.51 13.76 -1.69
N VAL A 85 2.98 12.85 -2.52
CA VAL A 85 2.01 11.85 -2.09
C VAL A 85 2.65 10.84 -1.12
N ALA A 86 3.87 10.36 -1.41
CA ALA A 86 4.61 9.46 -0.52
C ALA A 86 4.85 10.07 0.87
N LEU A 87 5.25 11.34 0.92
CA LEU A 87 5.45 12.10 2.15
C LEU A 87 4.13 12.33 2.90
N GLY A 88 3.05 12.65 2.19
CA GLY A 88 1.72 12.77 2.80
C GLY A 88 1.30 11.49 3.52
N TYR A 89 1.40 10.34 2.85
CA TYR A 89 1.14 9.04 3.48
C TYR A 89 2.11 8.71 4.61
N PHE A 90 3.39 9.11 4.48
CA PHE A 90 4.39 8.91 5.53
C PHE A 90 4.06 9.69 6.80
N VAL A 91 3.64 10.95 6.67
CA VAL A 91 3.22 11.77 7.82
C VAL A 91 2.03 11.13 8.53
N ILE A 92 1.02 10.67 7.77
CA ILE A 92 -0.13 9.96 8.35
C ILE A 92 0.32 8.69 9.08
N PHE A 93 1.21 7.90 8.47
CA PHE A 93 1.80 6.71 9.11
C PHE A 93 2.48 7.04 10.44
N ILE A 94 3.30 8.09 10.48
CA ILE A 94 3.98 8.52 11.71
C ILE A 94 2.97 8.97 12.78
N LEU A 95 1.95 9.74 12.40
CA LEU A 95 0.90 10.16 13.34
C LEU A 95 0.18 8.95 13.95
N LEU A 96 -0.15 7.95 13.13
CA LEU A 96 -0.79 6.72 13.61
C LEU A 96 0.14 5.88 14.49
N CYS A 97 1.44 5.83 14.19
CA CYS A 97 2.42 5.18 15.06
C CYS A 97 2.51 5.88 16.43
N VAL A 98 2.49 7.21 16.44
CA VAL A 98 2.50 8.00 17.68
C VAL A 98 1.23 7.74 18.51
N THR A 99 0.04 7.74 17.87
CA THR A 99 -1.21 7.43 18.59
C THR A 99 -1.18 6.01 19.14
N PHE A 100 -0.68 5.04 18.36
CA PHE A 100 -0.55 3.66 18.83
C PHE A 100 0.42 3.52 20.02
N VAL A 101 1.57 4.20 20.01
CA VAL A 101 2.49 4.22 21.16
C VAL A 101 1.84 4.86 22.39
N PHE A 102 1.04 5.92 22.21
CA PHE A 102 0.31 6.54 23.31
C PHE A 102 -0.82 5.65 23.86
N GLU A 103 -1.47 4.84 23.02
CA GLU A 103 -2.42 3.81 23.46
C GLU A 103 -1.69 2.73 24.27
N LEU A 104 -0.55 2.23 23.80
CA LEU A 104 0.25 1.21 24.49
C LEU A 104 0.81 1.70 25.84
N THR A 105 1.19 2.97 25.93
CA THR A 105 1.73 3.57 27.16
C THR A 105 0.62 4.04 28.13
N GLY A 106 -0.66 3.82 27.81
CA GLY A 106 -1.79 4.20 28.64
C GLY A 106 -2.03 5.72 28.73
N ARG A 107 -1.23 6.55 28.03
CA ARG A 107 -1.35 8.01 28.02
C ARG A 107 -2.60 8.52 27.30
N LEU A 108 -3.17 7.70 26.40
CA LEU A 108 -4.40 7.99 25.67
C LEU A 108 -5.68 7.49 26.38
N GLY A 109 -5.54 6.75 27.50
CA GLY A 109 -6.67 6.22 28.28
C GLY A 109 -7.62 7.28 28.84
N GLY A 110 -7.19 8.55 28.92
CA GLY A 110 -8.02 9.68 29.37
C GLY A 110 -8.69 10.50 28.26
N MET A 111 -8.33 10.35 26.98
CA MET A 111 -8.83 11.20 25.88
C MET A 111 -9.77 10.46 24.90
N ALA A 112 -9.87 9.14 24.99
CA ALA A 112 -10.71 8.31 24.11
C ALA A 112 -12.17 8.15 24.62
N ALA A 113 -12.73 9.21 25.23
CA ALA A 113 -14.09 9.24 25.76
C ALA A 113 -15.07 10.07 24.90
N PHE A 114 -14.70 10.42 23.66
CA PHE A 114 -15.56 11.17 22.73
C PHE A 114 -15.56 10.55 21.35
#